data_AF-A0A973JS38-F1
#
_entry.id   AF-A0A973JS38-F1
#
_cell.length_a   1.000
_cell.length_b   1.000
_cell.length_c   1.000
_cell.angle_alpha   90.00
_cell.angle_beta   90.00
_cell.angle_gamma   90.00
#
_symmetry.space_group_name_H-M   'P 1'
#
loop_
_entity.id
_entity.type
_entity.pdbx_description
1 polymer ?
#
loop_
_entity_poly.entity_id
_entity_poly.type
_entity_poly.pdbx_seq_one_letter_code
_entity_poly.pdbx_strand_id
1 'polypeptide(L)'
;MVRARLISVIVVAVTSVLALVFAPVTSTAQTRPCAEDMKTICSDVTKGGGRLLRCYEERKDKFSAACRGWAETAKANAAVVKETCSKEIDARCNSEKGDPLEMLDCLQSNYVDLSTVCREKLNSFKGMYPLPVQ
;
A
#
# COMPACT_ATOMS: atom_id res chain seq x y z
N MET A 1 -30.33 -33.26 -42.49
CA MET A 1 -30.59 -33.44 -41.04
C MET A 1 -29.34 -33.75 -40.22
N VAL A 2 -28.36 -34.51 -40.74
CA VAL A 2 -27.11 -34.88 -40.01
C VAL A 2 -26.15 -33.71 -39.75
N ARG A 3 -25.99 -32.78 -40.71
CA ARG A 3 -25.13 -31.59 -40.58
C ARG A 3 -25.58 -30.62 -39.47
N ALA A 4 -26.90 -30.47 -39.27
CA ALA A 4 -27.47 -29.63 -38.21
C ALA A 4 -27.23 -30.21 -36.80
N ARG A 5 -27.21 -31.54 -36.67
CA ARG A 5 -26.89 -32.23 -35.41
C ARG A 5 -25.40 -32.17 -35.07
N LEU A 6 -24.52 -32.26 -36.06
CA LEU A 6 -23.06 -32.08 -35.88
C LEU A 6 -22.70 -30.65 -35.44
N ILE A 7 -23.35 -29.64 -36.02
CA ILE A 7 -23.13 -28.22 -35.65
C ILE A 7 -23.60 -27.95 -34.21
N SER A 8 -24.76 -28.49 -33.79
CA SER A 8 -25.24 -28.35 -32.41
C SER A 8 -24.31 -28.99 -31.36
N VAL A 9 -23.77 -30.18 -31.63
CA VAL A 9 -22.88 -30.88 -30.68
C VAL A 9 -21.55 -30.16 -30.51
N ILE A 10 -21.00 -29.58 -31.58
CA ILE A 10 -19.75 -28.80 -31.53
C ILE A 10 -19.93 -27.52 -30.72
N VAL A 11 -21.06 -26.81 -30.88
CA VAL A 11 -21.34 -25.57 -30.13
C VAL A 11 -21.51 -25.85 -28.62
N VAL A 12 -22.15 -26.95 -28.23
CA VAL A 12 -22.31 -27.35 -26.82
C VAL A 12 -20.98 -27.78 -26.20
N ALA A 13 -20.11 -28.46 -26.94
CA ALA A 13 -18.78 -28.85 -26.46
C ALA A 13 -17.82 -27.64 -26.31
N VAL A 14 -17.89 -26.66 -27.23
CA VAL A 14 -17.03 -25.46 -27.17
C VAL A 14 -17.47 -24.51 -26.05
N THR A 15 -18.77 -24.39 -25.80
CA THR A 15 -19.31 -23.57 -24.70
C THR A 15 -19.03 -24.15 -23.31
N SER A 16 -18.96 -25.48 -23.18
CA SER A 16 -18.68 -26.14 -21.89
C SER A 16 -17.20 -26.09 -21.50
N VAL A 17 -16.27 -26.11 -22.45
CA VAL A 17 -14.82 -25.99 -22.16
C VAL A 17 -14.42 -24.55 -21.80
N LEU A 18 -15.13 -23.54 -22.34
CA LEU A 18 -14.80 -22.13 -22.13
C LEU A 18 -15.06 -21.66 -20.69
N ALA A 19 -15.93 -22.32 -19.92
CA ALA A 19 -16.25 -21.93 -18.54
C ALA A 19 -15.15 -22.25 -17.51
N LEU A 20 -14.18 -23.12 -17.82
CA LEU A 20 -13.12 -23.53 -16.89
C LEU A 20 -11.94 -22.54 -16.81
N VAL A 21 -11.88 -21.54 -17.70
CA VAL A 21 -10.77 -20.57 -17.77
C VAL A 21 -11.13 -19.18 -17.23
N PHE A 22 -12.40 -18.94 -16.91
CA PHE A 22 -12.88 -17.68 -16.33
C PHE A 22 -13.12 -17.82 -14.81
N ALA A 23 -12.09 -18.22 -14.06
CA ALA A 23 -12.11 -17.93 -12.63
C ALA A 23 -11.81 -16.43 -12.45
N PRO A 24 -12.72 -15.61 -11.91
CA PRO A 24 -12.39 -14.23 -11.59
C PRO A 24 -11.32 -14.26 -10.50
N VAL A 25 -10.09 -13.84 -10.83
CA VAL A 25 -9.10 -13.49 -9.81
C VAL A 25 -9.67 -12.28 -9.09
N THR A 26 -10.26 -12.52 -7.92
CA THR A 26 -10.73 -11.46 -7.03
C THR A 26 -9.51 -10.80 -6.39
N SER A 27 -8.78 -10.03 -7.19
CA SER A 27 -7.76 -9.11 -6.70
C SER A 27 -8.50 -7.97 -6.00
N THR A 28 -8.82 -8.21 -4.72
CA THR A 28 -9.31 -7.14 -3.87
C THR A 28 -8.14 -6.18 -3.70
N ALA A 29 -8.20 -5.06 -4.43
CA ALA A 29 -7.34 -3.90 -4.19
C ALA A 29 -7.72 -3.27 -2.84
N GLN A 30 -7.57 -4.02 -1.75
CA GLN A 30 -7.59 -3.50 -0.40
C GLN A 30 -6.18 -2.95 -0.18
N THR A 31 -5.98 -1.65 -0.46
CA THR A 31 -4.69 -0.93 -0.51
C THR A 31 -3.94 -0.83 0.84
N ARG A 32 -4.27 -1.68 1.82
CA ARG A 32 -3.67 -1.67 3.16
C ARG A 32 -3.43 -3.10 3.68
N PRO A 33 -2.39 -3.79 3.17
CA PRO A 33 -2.09 -5.18 3.54
C PRO A 33 -1.88 -5.41 5.03
N CYS A 34 -1.51 -4.36 5.78
CA CYS A 34 -1.23 -4.43 7.21
C CYS A 34 -2.42 -4.06 8.13
N ALA A 35 -3.56 -3.63 7.60
CA ALA A 35 -4.61 -3.02 8.42
C ALA A 35 -5.17 -3.97 9.50
N GLU A 36 -5.52 -5.20 9.11
CA GLU A 36 -6.10 -6.18 10.03
C GLU A 36 -5.05 -6.76 10.98
N ASP A 37 -3.85 -7.05 10.46
CA ASP A 37 -2.73 -7.53 11.26
C ASP A 37 -2.37 -6.52 12.35
N MET A 38 -2.31 -5.22 12.01
CA MET A 38 -2.00 -4.16 12.98
C MET A 38 -3.08 -4.05 14.06
N LYS A 39 -4.36 -4.16 13.68
CA LYS A 39 -5.49 -4.14 14.62
C LYS A 39 -5.44 -5.31 15.58
N THR A 40 -5.00 -6.48 15.14
CA THR A 40 -4.98 -7.69 15.96
C THR A 40 -3.72 -7.77 16.81
N ILE A 41 -2.54 -7.55 16.22
CA ILE A 41 -1.23 -7.79 16.83
C ILE A 41 -0.79 -6.63 17.74
N CYS A 42 -1.20 -5.40 17.42
CA CYS A 42 -0.82 -4.16 18.12
C CYS A 42 -2.04 -3.40 18.68
N SER A 43 -3.11 -4.12 19.05
CA SER A 43 -4.36 -3.52 19.58
C SER A 43 -4.17 -2.70 20.85
N ASP A 44 -3.16 -3.04 21.65
CA ASP A 44 -2.79 -2.41 22.91
C ASP A 44 -1.84 -1.20 22.75
N VAL A 45 -1.39 -0.92 21.52
CA VAL A 45 -0.40 0.12 21.26
C VAL A 45 -1.07 1.46 20.95
N THR A 46 -0.80 2.46 21.79
CA THR A 46 -1.23 3.84 21.53
C THR A 46 -0.58 4.38 20.26
N LYS A 47 -1.37 4.93 19.34
CA LYS A 47 -0.91 5.55 18.09
C LYS A 47 0.02 6.74 18.36
N GLY A 48 0.90 7.07 17.41
CA GLY A 48 1.82 8.21 17.49
C GLY A 48 3.22 7.86 18.03
N GLY A 49 4.18 8.78 17.81
CA GLY A 49 5.57 8.65 18.22
C GLY A 49 6.29 7.41 17.69
N GLY A 50 5.86 6.87 16.55
CA GLY A 50 6.46 5.65 15.97
C GLY A 50 6.22 4.36 16.76
N ARG A 51 5.32 4.36 17.75
CA ARG A 51 5.07 3.17 18.60
C ARG A 51 4.52 1.97 17.82
N LEU A 52 3.65 2.21 16.83
CA LEU A 52 3.13 1.15 15.97
C LEU A 52 4.23 0.53 15.08
N LEU A 53 5.18 1.35 14.62
CA LEU A 53 6.33 0.86 13.87
C LEU A 53 7.21 -0.04 14.76
N ARG A 54 7.44 0.36 16.02
CA ARG A 54 8.15 -0.48 16.99
C ARG A 54 7.43 -1.81 17.23
N CYS A 55 6.11 -1.78 17.42
CA CYS A 55 5.32 -3.00 17.56
C CYS A 55 5.45 -3.94 16.35
N TYR A 56 5.42 -3.38 15.14
CA TYR A 56 5.65 -4.15 13.91
C TYR A 56 7.04 -4.77 13.89
N GLU A 57 8.11 -4.02 14.16
CA GLU A 57 9.48 -4.54 14.12
C GLU A 57 9.72 -5.62 15.19
N GLU A 58 9.15 -5.47 16.39
CA GLU A 58 9.26 -6.46 17.48
C GLU A 58 8.50 -7.77 17.23
N ARG A 59 7.45 -7.73 16.40
CA ARG A 59 6.50 -8.84 16.19
C ARG A 59 6.33 -9.20 14.73
N LYS A 60 7.31 -8.82 13.90
CA LYS A 60 7.24 -8.86 12.43
C LYS A 60 6.85 -10.24 11.91
N ASP A 61 7.33 -11.29 12.54
CA ASP A 61 7.03 -12.70 12.25
C ASP A 61 5.55 -13.06 12.39
N LYS A 62 4.79 -12.34 13.22
CA LYS A 62 3.35 -12.55 13.43
C LYS A 62 2.49 -11.90 12.35
N PHE A 63 3.05 -10.99 11.56
CA PHE A 63 2.33 -10.33 10.47
C PHE A 63 2.25 -11.22 9.23
N SER A 64 1.17 -11.05 8.46
CA SER A 64 1.00 -11.74 7.18
C SER A 64 2.16 -11.48 6.23
N ALA A 65 2.42 -12.42 5.32
CA ALA A 65 3.44 -12.25 4.29
C ALA A 65 3.17 -11.03 3.41
N ALA A 66 1.88 -10.75 3.13
CA ALA A 66 1.45 -9.58 2.38
C ALA A 66 1.79 -8.28 3.12
N CYS A 67 1.50 -8.18 4.42
CA CYS A 67 1.88 -7.02 5.22
C CYS A 67 3.40 -6.84 5.27
N ARG A 68 4.16 -7.92 5.54
CA ARG A 68 5.62 -7.84 5.60
C ARG A 68 6.24 -7.33 4.31
N GLY A 69 5.83 -7.89 3.16
CA GLY A 69 6.34 -7.46 1.85
C GLY A 69 6.01 -5.99 1.55
N TRP A 70 4.80 -5.57 1.90
CA TRP A 70 4.38 -4.18 1.77
C TRP A 70 5.20 -3.24 2.67
N ALA A 71 5.43 -3.62 3.93
CA ALA A 71 6.17 -2.81 4.89
C ALA A 71 7.65 -2.62 4.50
N GLU A 72 8.29 -3.63 3.89
CA GLU A 72 9.65 -3.47 3.34
C GLU A 72 9.69 -2.42 2.23
N THR A 73 8.70 -2.47 1.33
CA THR A 73 8.58 -1.49 0.25
C THR A 73 8.30 -0.09 0.81
N ALA A 74 7.44 -0.01 1.83
CA ALA A 74 7.14 1.24 2.53
C ALA A 74 8.38 1.85 3.18
N LYS A 75 9.19 1.04 3.85
CA LYS A 75 10.43 1.47 4.50
C LYS A 75 11.46 1.98 3.50
N ALA A 76 11.67 1.27 2.40
CA ALA A 76 12.58 1.70 1.34
C ALA A 76 12.16 3.06 0.78
N ASN A 77 10.88 3.22 0.45
CA ASN A 77 10.35 4.46 -0.09
C ASN A 77 10.41 5.63 0.91
N ALA A 78 10.14 5.37 2.20
CA ALA A 78 10.29 6.38 3.24
C ALA A 78 11.74 6.90 3.35
N ALA A 79 12.73 6.01 3.19
CA ALA A 79 14.14 6.42 3.13
C ALA A 79 14.41 7.33 1.93
N VAL A 80 13.87 7.00 0.75
CA VAL A 80 14.05 7.85 -0.44
C VAL A 80 13.34 9.20 -0.29
N VAL A 81 12.14 9.25 0.31
CA VAL A 81 11.46 10.52 0.62
C VAL A 81 12.33 11.36 1.55
N LYS A 82 12.85 10.77 2.63
CA LYS A 82 13.71 11.47 3.58
C LYS A 82 14.95 12.07 2.91
N GLU A 83 15.61 11.30 2.05
CA GLU A 83 16.79 11.75 1.32
C GLU A 83 16.43 12.88 0.34
N THR A 84 15.41 12.67 -0.49
CA THR A 84 15.02 13.58 -1.56
C THR A 84 14.47 14.90 -1.03
N CYS A 85 13.71 14.85 0.06
CA CYS A 85 13.05 16.00 0.69
C CYS A 85 13.83 16.53 1.90
N SER A 86 15.10 16.13 2.09
CA SER A 86 15.89 16.46 3.29
C SER A 86 15.93 17.95 3.60
N LYS A 87 16.16 18.79 2.57
CA LYS A 87 16.20 20.25 2.74
C LYS A 87 14.88 20.83 3.22
N GLU A 88 13.76 20.34 2.67
CA GLU A 88 12.43 20.77 3.05
C GLU A 88 12.04 20.25 4.43
N ILE A 89 12.45 19.03 4.77
CA ILE A 89 12.29 18.46 6.11
C ILE A 89 13.00 19.37 7.12
N ASP A 90 14.27 19.70 6.90
CA ASP A 90 15.06 20.53 7.82
C ASP A 90 14.55 21.97 7.90
N ALA A 91 14.15 22.56 6.77
CA ALA A 91 13.77 23.97 6.71
C ALA A 91 12.30 24.23 7.12
N ARG A 92 11.42 23.23 7.01
CA ARG A 92 9.96 23.43 7.14
C ARG A 92 9.29 22.46 8.10
N CYS A 93 9.83 21.26 8.28
CA CYS A 93 9.21 20.21 9.08
C CYS A 93 10.09 19.85 10.26
N ASN A 94 10.01 20.66 11.33
CA ASN A 94 10.69 20.50 12.63
C ASN A 94 11.06 19.04 12.93
N SER A 95 12.29 18.66 12.57
CA SER A 95 12.66 17.26 12.33
C SER A 95 13.10 16.51 13.59
N GLU A 96 13.16 17.22 14.72
CA GLU A 96 13.85 16.74 15.92
C GLU A 96 13.07 15.70 16.74
N LYS A 97 11.77 15.47 16.47
CA LYS A 97 10.94 14.56 17.30
C LYS A 97 9.94 13.68 16.55
N GLY A 98 9.85 13.80 15.23
CA GLY A 98 8.63 13.46 14.50
C GLY A 98 8.38 11.96 14.31
N ASP A 99 7.16 11.54 14.62
CA ASP A 99 6.58 10.33 14.06
C ASP A 99 6.72 10.38 12.52
N PRO A 100 7.11 9.29 11.82
CA PRO A 100 7.15 9.27 10.36
C PRO A 100 5.85 9.76 9.69
N LEU A 101 4.70 9.57 10.36
CA LEU A 101 3.40 10.12 9.98
C LEU A 101 3.37 11.65 9.99
N GLU A 102 3.86 12.26 11.08
CA GLU A 102 3.87 13.72 11.26
C GLU A 102 4.79 14.39 10.25
N MET A 103 5.94 13.76 9.95
CA MET A 103 6.84 14.25 8.90
C MET A 103 6.14 14.25 7.52
N LEU A 104 5.41 13.17 7.19
CA LEU A 104 4.68 13.08 5.92
C LEU A 104 3.51 14.07 5.85
N ASP A 105 2.79 14.27 6.96
CA ASP A 105 1.71 15.23 7.09
C ASP A 105 2.21 16.68 6.92
N CYS A 106 3.35 17.00 7.52
CA CYS A 106 4.01 18.30 7.33
C CYS A 106 4.40 18.53 5.87
N LEU A 107 5.04 17.55 5.22
CA LEU A 107 5.40 17.65 3.80
C LEU A 107 4.16 17.89 2.92
N GLN A 108 3.05 17.23 3.22
CA GLN A 108 1.80 17.42 2.47
C GLN A 108 1.17 18.79 2.70
N SER A 109 1.13 19.25 3.95
CA SER A 109 0.62 20.57 4.31
C SER A 109 1.43 21.69 3.65
N ASN A 110 2.71 21.44 3.37
CA ASN A 110 3.62 22.37 2.69
C ASN A 110 3.83 22.05 1.20
N TYR A 111 3.03 21.16 0.59
CA TYR A 111 3.31 20.56 -0.73
C TYR A 111 3.61 21.59 -1.83
N VAL A 112 2.90 22.72 -1.84
CA VAL A 112 3.08 23.81 -2.81
C VAL A 112 4.44 24.50 -2.70
N ASP A 113 5.03 24.51 -1.49
CA ASP A 113 6.29 25.20 -1.17
C ASP A 113 7.52 24.28 -1.21
N LEU A 114 7.32 23.00 -1.52
CA LEU A 114 8.40 22.03 -1.69
C LEU A 114 9.14 22.22 -3.02
N SER A 115 10.33 21.63 -3.17
CA SER A 115 10.93 21.50 -4.49
C SER A 115 10.09 20.61 -5.43
N THR A 116 10.25 20.82 -6.74
CA THR A 116 9.64 19.95 -7.75
C THR A 116 10.03 18.49 -7.56
N VAL A 117 11.31 18.25 -7.25
CA VAL A 117 11.85 16.90 -7.04
C VAL A 117 11.19 16.22 -5.84
N CYS A 118 11.05 16.94 -4.71
CA CYS A 118 10.36 16.40 -3.55
C CYS A 118 8.86 16.12 -3.84
N ARG A 119 8.15 17.03 -4.54
CA ARG A 119 6.75 16.81 -4.94
C ARG A 119 6.57 15.58 -5.84
N GLU A 120 7.39 15.44 -6.87
CA GLU A 120 7.34 14.29 -7.78
C GLU A 120 7.53 12.99 -7.01
N LYS A 121 8.48 12.98 -6.06
CA LYS A 121 8.73 11.82 -5.22
C LYS A 121 7.56 11.50 -4.30
N LEU A 122 6.98 12.48 -3.63
CA LEU A 122 5.78 12.29 -2.80
C LEU A 122 4.59 11.74 -3.62
N ASN A 123 4.40 12.23 -4.86
CA ASN A 123 3.34 11.73 -5.74
C ASN A 123 3.57 10.29 -6.19
N SER A 124 4.82 9.86 -6.37
CA SER A 124 5.13 8.49 -6.76
C SER A 124 4.73 7.45 -5.70
N PHE A 125 4.35 7.89 -4.49
CA PHE A 125 4.04 7.03 -3.34
C PHE A 125 2.61 7.19 -2.79
N LYS A 126 1.73 7.89 -3.51
CA LYS A 126 0.37 8.26 -3.09
C LYS A 126 -0.57 7.08 -2.75
N GLY A 127 -0.16 5.85 -3.03
CA GLY A 127 -0.92 4.61 -2.73
C GLY A 127 -0.43 3.80 -1.52
N MET A 128 0.64 4.23 -0.85
CA MET A 128 1.38 3.40 0.11
C MET A 128 1.34 3.93 1.55
N TYR A 129 0.59 5.00 1.80
CA TYR A 129 0.34 5.45 3.15
C TYR A 129 -1.16 5.73 3.29
N PRO A 130 -1.86 5.17 4.30
CA PRO A 130 -3.18 5.64 4.64
C PRO A 130 -3.02 7.04 5.22
N LEU A 131 -3.02 8.04 4.35
CA LEU A 131 -3.26 9.39 4.81
C LEU A 131 -4.72 9.45 5.22
N PRO A 132 -5.04 10.01 6.40
CA PRO A 132 -6.37 10.50 6.63
C PRO A 132 -6.58 11.64 5.62
N VAL A 133 -7.18 11.30 4.48
CA VAL A 133 -7.77 12.29 3.60
C VAL A 133 -8.98 12.83 4.34
N GLN A 134 -8.88 14.06 4.84
CA GLN A 134 -10.03 14.94 4.96
C GLN A 134 -9.95 15.92 3.80
#